data_AF-S4PDK3-F1
#
_entry.id   AF-S4PDK3-F1
#
_cell.length_a   1.000
_cell.length_b   1.000
_cell.length_c   1.000
_cell.angle_alpha   90.00
_cell.angle_beta   90.00
_cell.angle_gamma   90.00
#
_symmetry.space_group_name_H-M   'P 1'
#
loop_
_entity.id
_entity.type
_entity.pdbx_description
1 polymer ?
#
loop_
_entity_poly.entity_id
_entity_poly.type
_entity_poly.pdbx_seq_one_letter_code
_entity_poly.pdbx_strand_id
1 'polypeptide(L)'
;ISSDSTSKVYLIRNENAGSIDCNQSWSTFDEYKRHSIAFQKTTLPDSDWEKGSCDCPQFFTKYMCKHILGLAIRLKLTTPPLDAKAVAIERKRKRGRPTKSKPALILQ
;
A
#
# COMPACT_ATOMS: atom_id res chain seq x y z
N ILE A 1 17.53 -17.08 26.39
CA ILE A 1 16.21 -17.30 25.75
C ILE A 1 15.54 -15.93 25.73
N SER A 2 15.79 -15.15 24.68
CA SER A 2 15.47 -13.73 24.64
C SER A 2 13.97 -13.54 24.43
N SER A 3 13.38 -12.75 25.33
CA SER A 3 12.05 -12.14 25.31
C SER A 3 11.39 -12.05 23.94
N ASP A 4 10.23 -12.69 23.82
CA ASP A 4 9.27 -12.55 22.72
C ASP A 4 9.05 -11.08 22.35
N SER A 5 9.57 -10.68 21.20
CA SER A 5 9.15 -9.44 20.55
C SER A 5 7.70 -9.63 20.10
N THR A 6 6.76 -8.95 20.75
CA THR A 6 5.33 -8.97 20.43
C THR A 6 5.10 -8.47 19.02
N SER A 7 5.10 -9.40 18.06
CA SER A 7 4.83 -9.07 16.66
C SER A 7 3.33 -8.93 16.45
N LYS A 8 2.89 -7.79 15.91
CA LYS A 8 1.48 -7.52 15.64
C LYS A 8 1.17 -7.81 14.18
N VAL A 9 -0.03 -8.33 13.94
CA VAL A 9 -0.54 -8.64 12.60
C VAL A 9 -1.56 -7.60 12.19
N TYR A 10 -1.39 -7.03 11.00
CA TYR A 10 -2.26 -6.04 10.39
C TYR A 10 -2.84 -6.60 9.09
N LEU A 11 -4.14 -6.36 8.87
CA LEU A 11 -4.82 -6.70 7.62
C LEU A 11 -5.07 -5.40 6.84
N ILE A 12 -4.44 -5.26 5.69
CA ILE A 12 -4.59 -4.08 4.82
C ILE A 12 -5.47 -4.46 3.64
N ARG A 13 -6.61 -3.78 3.49
CA ARG A 13 -7.50 -4.02 2.34
C ARG A 13 -6.78 -3.65 1.04
N ASN A 14 -6.85 -4.54 0.06
CA ASN A 14 -6.39 -4.30 -1.30
C ASN A 14 -7.38 -3.36 -2.00
N GLU A 15 -6.87 -2.29 -2.58
CA GLU A 15 -7.63 -1.24 -3.28
C GLU A 15 -8.36 -1.80 -4.51
N ASN A 16 -7.81 -2.85 -5.13
CA ASN A 16 -8.41 -3.53 -6.27
C ASN A 16 -9.47 -4.57 -5.88
N ALA A 17 -9.63 -4.83 -4.59
CA ALA A 17 -10.68 -5.73 -4.13
C ALA A 17 -12.01 -4.96 -4.14
N GLY A 18 -12.97 -5.49 -4.90
CA GLY A 18 -14.35 -4.98 -4.91
C GLY A 18 -15.03 -5.09 -3.54
N SER A 19 -16.36 -5.04 -3.52
CA SER A 19 -17.12 -5.42 -2.32
C SER A 19 -16.83 -6.88 -1.98
N ILE A 20 -16.43 -7.14 -0.73
CA ILE A 20 -16.16 -8.48 -0.22
C ILE A 20 -17.32 -8.83 0.71
N ASP A 21 -18.09 -9.85 0.35
CA ASP A 21 -19.00 -10.51 1.27
C ASP A 21 -18.28 -11.76 1.81
N CYS A 22 -18.05 -11.78 3.12
CA CYS A 22 -17.38 -12.90 3.79
C CYS A 22 -18.26 -14.15 3.93
N ASN A 23 -19.57 -14.05 3.63
CA ASN A 23 -20.50 -15.17 3.69
C ASN A 23 -20.78 -15.78 2.30
N GLN A 24 -20.16 -15.27 1.24
CA GLN A 24 -20.37 -15.76 -0.11
C GLN A 24 -19.50 -17.00 -0.37
N SER A 25 -20.13 -18.09 -0.81
CA SER A 25 -19.42 -19.26 -1.32
C SER A 25 -18.82 -18.95 -2.69
N TRP A 26 -17.59 -19.44 -2.93
CA TRP A 26 -16.93 -19.29 -4.21
C TRP A 26 -17.25 -20.49 -5.10
N SER A 27 -17.68 -20.22 -6.33
CA SER A 27 -18.02 -21.27 -7.29
C SER A 27 -16.84 -21.62 -8.20
N THR A 28 -15.90 -20.68 -8.37
CA THR A 28 -14.71 -20.85 -9.21
C THR A 28 -13.43 -20.49 -8.46
N PHE A 29 -12.31 -21.06 -8.90
CA PHE A 29 -10.99 -20.72 -8.38
C PHE A 29 -10.63 -19.24 -8.62
N ASP A 30 -11.07 -18.66 -9.73
CA ASP A 30 -10.81 -17.25 -10.05
C ASP A 30 -11.57 -16.29 -9.13
N GLU A 31 -12.80 -16.63 -8.74
CA GLU A 31 -13.54 -15.91 -7.69
C GLU A 31 -12.78 -15.97 -6.37
N TYR A 32 -12.41 -17.19 -5.93
CA TYR A 32 -11.60 -17.37 -4.72
C TYR A 32 -10.33 -16.52 -4.78
N LYS A 33 -9.59 -16.56 -5.89
CA LYS A 33 -8.32 -15.84 -6.07
C LYS A 33 -8.50 -14.32 -5.98
N ARG A 34 -9.59 -13.77 -6.50
CA ARG A 34 -9.90 -12.33 -6.35
C ARG A 34 -10.14 -11.96 -4.88
N HIS A 35 -10.83 -12.83 -4.14
CA HIS A 35 -11.14 -12.60 -2.72
C HIS A 35 -9.97 -12.91 -1.78
N SER A 36 -9.09 -13.85 -2.12
CA SER A 36 -7.95 -14.23 -1.27
C SER A 36 -6.87 -13.13 -1.22
N ILE A 37 -6.73 -12.35 -2.29
CA ILE A 37 -5.80 -11.20 -2.37
C ILE A 37 -6.49 -9.92 -1.88
N ALA A 38 -7.72 -10.01 -1.37
CA ALA A 38 -8.51 -8.85 -0.99
C ALA A 38 -7.99 -8.15 0.26
N PHE A 39 -7.27 -8.88 1.11
CA PHE A 39 -6.51 -8.34 2.22
C PHE A 39 -5.05 -8.77 2.09
N GLN A 40 -4.15 -7.90 2.51
CA GLN A 40 -2.73 -8.16 2.62
C GLN A 40 -2.39 -8.26 4.10
N LYS A 41 -1.97 -9.43 4.54
CA LYS A 41 -1.47 -9.68 5.88
C LYS A 41 -0.05 -9.14 5.99
N THR A 42 0.13 -8.19 6.90
CA THR A 42 1.44 -7.62 7.24
C THR A 42 1.74 -7.85 8.71
N THR A 43 2.83 -8.54 9.02
CA THR A 43 3.33 -8.72 10.38
C THR A 43 4.44 -7.71 10.62
N LEU A 44 4.33 -6.92 11.70
CA LEU A 44 5.31 -5.91 12.06
C LEU A 44 5.79 -6.12 13.50
N PRO A 45 7.10 -6.26 13.74
CA PRO A 45 7.69 -6.20 15.08
C PRO A 45 7.60 -4.77 15.64
N ASP A 46 7.44 -4.63 16.96
CA ASP A 46 7.34 -3.31 17.60
C ASP A 46 8.66 -2.52 17.55
N SER A 47 9.83 -3.19 17.61
CA SER A 47 11.14 -2.53 17.66
C SER A 47 11.81 -2.40 16.28
N ASP A 48 11.81 -3.48 15.50
CA ASP A 48 12.54 -3.59 14.23
C ASP A 48 11.54 -3.72 13.06
N TRP A 49 10.89 -2.61 12.71
CA TRP A 49 9.87 -2.60 11.66
C TRP A 49 10.41 -3.10 10.29
N GLU A 50 11.72 -2.96 10.04
CA GLU A 50 12.42 -3.45 8.85
C GLU A 50 12.40 -4.97 8.71
N LYS A 51 12.27 -5.71 9.83
CA LYS A 51 12.11 -7.17 9.86
C LYS A 51 10.65 -7.59 9.67
N GLY A 52 9.77 -6.66 9.34
CA GLY A 52 8.38 -6.92 9.00
C GLY A 52 8.24 -7.86 7.79
N SER A 53 7.13 -8.58 7.74
CA SER A 53 6.79 -9.49 6.64
C SER A 53 5.43 -9.16 6.07
N CYS A 54 5.28 -9.24 4.74
CA CYS A 54 4.04 -8.96 4.04
C CYS A 54 3.79 -10.01 2.95
N ASP A 55 2.54 -10.41 2.77
CA ASP A 55 2.10 -11.36 1.73
C ASP A 55 1.87 -10.73 0.36
N CYS A 56 2.22 -9.45 0.17
CA CYS A 56 2.04 -8.79 -1.12
C CYS A 56 3.11 -9.20 -2.15
N PRO A 57 2.78 -9.23 -3.45
CA PRO A 57 3.74 -9.63 -4.50
C PRO A 57 5.03 -8.79 -4.53
N GLN A 58 4.94 -7.50 -4.20
CA GLN A 58 6.10 -6.61 -4.15
C GLN A 58 7.09 -7.02 -3.05
N PHE A 59 6.58 -7.47 -1.90
CA PHE A 59 7.42 -7.95 -0.80
C PHE A 59 8.17 -9.20 -1.21
N PHE A 60 7.51 -10.18 -1.83
CA PHE A 60 8.21 -11.40 -2.29
C PHE A 60 9.32 -11.12 -3.32
N THR A 61 9.27 -9.99 -4.04
CA THR A 61 10.31 -9.63 -5.01
C THR A 61 11.48 -8.87 -4.38
N LYS A 62 11.19 -7.95 -3.45
CA LYS A 62 12.17 -6.98 -2.94
C LYS A 62 12.46 -7.11 -1.44
N TYR A 63 11.77 -8.02 -0.75
CA TYR A 63 11.69 -8.12 0.71
C TYR A 63 11.29 -6.81 1.41
N MET A 64 10.69 -5.87 0.66
CA MET A 64 10.22 -4.57 1.12
C MET A 64 9.04 -4.12 0.28
N CYS A 65 8.04 -3.50 0.90
CA CYS A 65 6.83 -3.05 0.20
C CYS A 65 6.22 -1.79 0.83
N LYS A 66 5.30 -1.15 0.09
CA LYS A 66 4.57 0.04 0.57
C LYS A 66 3.76 -0.21 1.85
N HIS A 67 3.33 -1.45 2.09
CA HIS A 67 2.52 -1.82 3.25
C HIS A 67 3.32 -1.76 4.55
N ILE A 68 4.51 -2.36 4.57
CA ILE A 68 5.42 -2.31 5.73
C ILE A 68 5.83 -0.86 6.02
N LEU A 69 6.29 -0.15 4.98
CA LEU A 69 6.74 1.23 5.15
C LEU A 69 5.60 2.16 5.59
N GLY A 70 4.41 2.02 5.00
CA GLY A 70 3.22 2.78 5.37
C GLY A 70 2.79 2.52 6.81
N LEU A 71 2.81 1.27 7.27
CA LEU A 71 2.53 0.92 8.67
C LEU A 71 3.58 1.49 9.61
N ALA A 72 4.87 1.36 9.30
CA ALA A 72 5.95 1.88 10.12
C ALA A 72 5.85 3.41 10.31
N ILE A 73 5.53 4.15 9.25
CA ILE A 73 5.29 5.60 9.32
C ILE A 73 4.04 5.90 10.15
N ARG A 74 2.94 5.18 9.93
CA ARG A 74 1.68 5.38 10.66
C ARG A 74 1.81 5.11 12.16
N LEU A 75 2.63 4.12 12.52
CA LEU A 75 2.94 3.75 13.90
C LEU A 75 4.08 4.59 14.49
N LYS A 76 4.62 5.56 13.74
CA LYS A 76 5.73 6.44 14.15
C LYS A 76 7.02 5.68 14.51
N LEU A 77 7.22 4.49 13.95
CA LEU A 77 8.45 3.69 14.10
C LEU A 77 9.57 4.21 13.19
N THR A 78 9.22 4.92 12.12
CA THR A 78 10.17 5.56 11.22
C THR A 78 9.63 6.92 10.76
N THR A 79 10.55 7.80 10.39
CA THR A 79 10.21 9.10 9.80
C THR A 79 10.50 9.07 8.30
N PRO A 80 9.55 9.49 7.46
CA PRO A 80 9.82 9.63 6.03
C PRO A 80 10.97 10.62 5.81
N PRO A 81 11.88 10.34 4.87
CA PRO A 81 12.98 11.25 4.55
C PRO A 81 12.43 12.61 4.08
N LEU A 82 13.18 13.68 4.31
CA LEU A 82 12.76 15.04 3.95
C LEU A 82 12.48 15.17 2.45
N ASP A 83 13.26 14.50 1.61
CA ASP A 83 13.08 14.49 0.16
C ASP A 83 11.72 13.91 -0.25
N ALA A 84 11.24 12.89 0.45
CA ALA A 84 9.91 12.33 0.19
C ALA A 84 8.78 13.29 0.58
N LYS A 85 9.01 14.22 1.52
CA LYS A 85 8.04 15.28 1.86
C LYS A 85 8.02 16.39 0.81
N ALA A 86 9.13 16.61 0.10
CA ALA A 86 9.23 17.60 -0.96
C ALA A 86 8.50 17.16 -2.24
N VAL A 87 8.35 15.84 -2.44
CA VAL A 87 7.51 15.30 -3.52
C VAL A 87 6.05 15.67 -3.24
N ALA A 88 5.50 16.54 -4.08
CA ALA A 88 4.08 16.85 -4.04
C ALA A 88 3.30 15.57 -4.38
N ILE A 89 2.69 14.95 -3.37
CA ILE A 89 1.64 13.93 -3.54
C ILE A 89 0.60 14.57 -4.46
N GLU A 90 0.50 14.06 -5.68
CA GLU A 90 -0.19 14.69 -6.81
C GLU A 90 -1.39 15.51 -6.34
N ARG A 91 -1.25 16.83 -6.46
CA ARG A 91 -2.37 17.73 -6.14
C ARG A 91 -3.51 17.31 -7.05
N LYS A 92 -4.59 16.77 -6.48
CA LYS A 92 -5.92 16.82 -7.11
C LYS A 92 -6.02 18.19 -7.77
N ARG A 93 -6.26 18.21 -9.09
CA ARG A 93 -6.33 19.44 -9.90
C ARG A 93 -7.12 20.47 -9.11
N LYS A 94 -6.59 21.70 -8.95
CA LYS A 94 -7.32 22.77 -8.25
C LYS A 94 -8.76 22.80 -8.79
N ARG A 95 -9.76 22.83 -7.91
CA ARG A 95 -11.17 22.91 -8.31
C ARG A 95 -11.35 24.14 -9.20
N GLY A 96 -11.76 23.94 -10.45
CA GLY A 96 -11.89 25.02 -11.43
C GLY A 96 -11.79 24.52 -12.87
N ARG A 97 -12.07 25.43 -13.82
CA ARG A 97 -11.98 25.15 -15.26
C ARG A 97 -10.52 24.85 -15.64
N PRO A 98 -10.24 23.76 -16.37
CA PRO A 98 -8.92 23.51 -16.92
C PRO A 98 -8.43 24.70 -17.74
N THR A 99 -7.14 25.01 -17.64
CA THR A 99 -6.49 25.99 -18.51
C THR A 99 -6.74 25.60 -19.97
N LYS A 100 -7.11 26.57 -20.82
CA LYS A 100 -7.31 26.31 -22.25
C LYS A 100 -6.05 25.70 -22.86
N SER A 101 -6.23 24.74 -23.75
CA SER A 101 -5.15 24.14 -24.55
C SER A 101 -4.30 25.23 -25.22
N LYS A 102 -2.98 25.10 -25.17
CA LYS A 102 -2.08 25.92 -25.97
C LYS A 102 -2.12 25.41 -27.41
N PRO A 103 -2.22 26.26 -28.44
CA PRO A 103 -2.10 25.81 -29.82
C PRO A 103 -0.75 25.12 -30.03
N ALA A 104 -0.73 24.09 -30.88
CA ALA A 104 0.50 23.41 -31.24
C ALA A 104 1.49 24.41 -31.86
N LEU A 105 2.77 24.28 -31.52
CA LEU A 105 3.84 25.02 -32.19
C LEU A 105 3.87 24.60 -33.66
N ILE A 106 3.59 25.54 -34.56
CA ILE A 106 3.85 25.35 -35.99
C ILE A 106 5.33 25.67 -36.19
N LEU A 107 6.13 24.66 -36.49
CA LEU A 107 7.49 24.86 -37.00
C LEU A 107 7.37 25.39 -38.43
N GLN A 108 7.93 26.58 -38.69
CA GLN A 108 8.06 27.15 -40.03
C GLN A 108 9.39 26.73 -40.66
#